data_AF-A0A656JZR3-F1
#
_entry.id   AF-A0A656JZR3-F1
#
_cell.length_a   1.000
_cell.length_b   1.000
_cell.length_c   1.000
_cell.angle_alpha   90.00
_cell.angle_beta   90.00
_cell.angle_gamma   90.00
#
_symmetry.space_group_name_H-M   'P 1'
#
loop_
_entity.id
_entity.type
_entity.pdbx_description
1 polymer ?
#
loop_
_entity_poly.entity_id
_entity_poly.type
_entity_poly.pdbx_seq_one_letter_code
_entity_poly.pdbx_strand_id
1 'polypeptide(L)'
;QTRLAEQPLLAGLKHLNRLEQVLARSEWSDSEHAEGLMCDTSGRLIEGVYSNLFLVSAGRLLTADLSRCGVAGVMRAELLDQARNLGLAVDIRDLHLSDLEAADEVFLCNSV
;
A
#
# COMPACT_ATOMS: atom_id res chain seq x y z
N GLN A 1 -3.99 13.83 1.82
CA GLN A 1 -5.24 14.57 1.53
C GLN A 1 -5.87 14.03 0.27
N THR A 2 -5.08 13.93 -0.81
CA THR A 2 -5.34 13.19 -2.04
C THR A 2 -5.70 11.74 -1.73
N ARG A 3 -6.64 11.20 -2.52
CA ARG A 3 -7.14 9.83 -2.43
C ARG A 3 -6.97 9.15 -3.78
N LEU A 4 -6.78 7.83 -3.76
CA LEU A 4 -6.83 7.01 -4.96
C LEU A 4 -8.29 6.83 -5.37
N ALA A 5 -8.60 7.08 -6.65
CA ALA A 5 -9.90 6.73 -7.20
C ALA A 5 -10.03 5.21 -7.32
N GLU A 6 -11.22 4.70 -7.03
CA GLU A 6 -11.56 3.30 -7.23
C GLU A 6 -11.95 3.05 -8.69
N GLN A 7 -11.16 2.24 -9.39
CA GLN A 7 -11.40 1.83 -10.76
C GLN A 7 -10.87 0.40 -10.97
N PRO A 8 -11.72 -0.63 -10.79
CA PRO A 8 -11.31 -2.03 -10.87
C PRO A 8 -10.62 -2.42 -12.19
N LEU A 9 -10.96 -1.77 -13.32
CA LEU A 9 -10.31 -2.06 -14.61
C LEU A 9 -8.86 -1.58 -14.68
N LEU A 10 -8.46 -0.64 -13.82
CA LEU A 10 -7.11 -0.10 -13.72
C LEU A 10 -6.36 -0.61 -12.49
N ALA A 11 -7.07 -1.27 -11.57
CA ALA A 11 -6.54 -1.72 -10.30
C ALA A 11 -5.37 -2.70 -10.48
N GLY A 12 -4.32 -2.50 -9.69
CA GLY A 12 -3.09 -3.27 -9.76
C GLY A 12 -2.15 -2.88 -10.91
N LEU A 13 -2.59 -2.12 -11.91
CA LEU A 13 -1.77 -1.79 -13.09
C LEU A 13 -0.78 -0.66 -12.79
N LYS A 14 0.49 -0.85 -13.17
CA LYS A 14 1.48 0.23 -13.22
C LYS A 14 1.37 1.10 -14.49
N HIS A 15 0.18 1.64 -14.79
CA HIS A 15 -0.08 2.56 -15.90
C HIS A 15 0.52 3.98 -15.72
N LEU A 16 0.43 4.83 -16.76
CA LEU A 16 0.96 6.20 -16.78
C LEU A 16 0.04 7.29 -16.21
N ASN A 17 -1.23 6.99 -15.93
CA ASN A 17 -2.15 7.94 -15.28
C ASN A 17 -1.80 8.13 -13.79
N ARG A 18 -0.71 8.84 -13.50
CA ARG A 18 -0.11 8.97 -12.16
C ARG A 18 -0.35 10.33 -11.48
N LEU A 19 -1.33 11.09 -11.96
CA LEU A 19 -1.63 12.42 -11.41
C LEU A 19 -1.99 12.35 -9.91
N GLU A 20 -2.68 11.31 -9.46
CA GLU A 20 -2.99 11.12 -8.04
C GLU A 20 -1.74 11.01 -7.17
N GLN A 21 -0.74 10.25 -7.61
CA GLN A 21 0.54 10.12 -6.90
C GLN A 21 1.36 11.43 -6.97
N VAL A 22 1.34 12.13 -8.11
CA VAL A 22 1.99 13.45 -8.24
C VAL A 22 1.39 14.47 -7.28
N LEU A 23 0.05 14.53 -7.20
CA LEU A 23 -0.65 15.41 -6.27
C LEU A 23 -0.36 15.01 -4.82
N ALA A 24 -0.42 13.73 -4.49
CA ALA A 24 -0.11 13.24 -3.15
C ALA A 24 1.32 13.59 -2.73
N ARG A 25 2.31 13.40 -3.62
CA ARG A 25 3.70 13.78 -3.34
C ARG A 25 3.85 15.27 -3.08
N SER A 26 3.05 16.11 -3.73
CA SER A 26 3.11 17.57 -3.56
C SER A 26 2.59 18.07 -2.21
N GLU A 27 1.97 17.20 -1.40
CA GLU A 27 1.46 17.56 -0.08
C GLU A 27 2.55 17.81 0.96
N TRP A 28 3.77 17.31 0.71
CA TRP A 28 4.94 17.60 1.55
C TRP A 28 6.15 17.96 0.69
N SER A 29 7.05 18.77 1.22
CA SER A 29 8.28 19.19 0.51
C SER A 29 9.52 19.19 1.40
N ASP A 30 9.32 19.05 2.71
CA ASP A 30 10.40 18.89 3.67
C ASP A 30 11.04 17.49 3.58
N SER A 31 12.15 17.34 4.29
CA SER A 31 12.86 16.07 4.47
C SER A 31 12.43 15.31 5.72
N GLU A 32 11.45 15.81 6.48
CA GLU A 32 10.96 15.15 7.70
C GLU A 32 10.06 13.96 7.35
N HIS A 33 9.38 14.03 6.20
CA HIS A 33 8.52 12.96 5.70
C HIS A 33 9.22 12.13 4.62
N ALA A 34 9.56 10.89 4.97
CA ALA A 34 10.20 9.95 4.04
C ALA A 34 9.24 9.36 2.98
N GLU A 35 7.94 9.29 3.28
CA GLU A 35 6.90 8.77 2.41
C GLU A 35 5.53 9.26 2.89
N GLY A 36 4.55 9.32 1.98
CA GLY A 36 3.14 9.55 2.29
C GLY A 36 2.31 8.28 2.12
N LEU A 37 1.36 8.04 3.02
CA LEU A 37 0.41 6.95 2.90
C LEU A 37 -0.88 7.42 2.22
N MET A 38 -1.37 6.63 1.28
CA MET A 38 -2.55 6.91 0.47
C MET A 38 -3.71 5.99 0.86
N CYS A 39 -4.87 6.62 1.08
CA CYS A 39 -6.15 5.93 1.16
C CYS A 39 -6.91 6.05 -0.16
N ASP A 40 -7.83 5.12 -0.42
CA ASP A 40 -8.83 5.27 -1.48
C ASP A 40 -9.97 6.21 -1.08
N THR A 41 -10.90 6.44 -2.02
CA THR A 41 -12.08 7.28 -1.82
C THR A 41 -13.03 6.77 -0.72
N SER A 42 -12.98 5.48 -0.38
CA SER A 42 -13.73 4.88 0.73
C SER A 42 -12.99 4.95 2.07
N GLY A 43 -11.79 5.52 2.11
CA GLY A 43 -11.00 5.68 3.34
C GLY A 43 -10.21 4.43 3.73
N ARG A 44 -10.10 3.41 2.87
CA ARG A 44 -9.25 2.25 3.11
C ARG A 44 -7.81 2.61 2.80
N LEU A 45 -6.88 2.14 3.62
CA LEU A 45 -5.44 2.31 3.45
C LEU A 45 -4.95 1.35 2.36
N ILE A 46 -4.29 1.87 1.32
CA ILE A 46 -3.94 1.11 0.11
C ILE A 46 -2.43 0.93 -0.04
N GLU A 47 -1.69 2.03 -0.13
CA GLU A 47 -0.27 2.03 -0.49
C GLU A 47 0.41 3.33 -0.06
N GLY A 48 1.74 3.39 -0.15
CA GLY A 48 2.47 4.66 -0.13
C GLY A 48 2.40 5.37 -1.49
N VAL A 49 2.93 6.59 -1.61
CA VAL A 49 2.85 7.34 -2.88
C VAL A 49 3.61 6.64 -4.02
N TYR A 50 4.70 5.94 -3.72
CA TYR A 50 5.48 5.17 -4.72
C TYR A 50 5.88 3.77 -4.25
N SER A 51 5.23 3.26 -3.20
CA SER A 51 5.57 2.01 -2.53
C SER A 51 4.31 1.24 -2.11
N ASN A 52 4.37 -0.09 -2.03
CA ASN A 52 3.30 -0.88 -1.41
C ASN A 52 3.48 -0.95 0.10
N LEU A 53 2.38 -1.09 0.83
CA LEU A 53 2.34 -1.14 2.29
C LEU A 53 2.16 -2.56 2.82
N PHE A 54 2.91 -2.87 3.86
CA PHE A 54 2.72 -4.04 4.70
C PHE A 54 2.68 -3.66 6.18
N LEU A 55 1.83 -4.36 6.93
CA LEU A 55 1.75 -4.28 8.39
C LEU A 55 2.07 -5.67 8.96
N VAL A 56 2.66 -5.70 10.15
CA VAL A 56 2.77 -6.91 10.96
C VAL A 56 1.89 -6.71 12.19
N SER A 57 1.03 -7.69 12.49
CA SER A 57 0.21 -7.67 13.69
C SER A 57 0.06 -9.09 14.24
N ALA A 58 0.44 -9.29 15.50
CA ALA A 58 0.40 -10.58 16.19
C ALA A 58 1.06 -11.72 15.39
N GLY A 59 2.21 -11.44 14.77
CA GLY A 59 2.97 -12.41 13.97
C GLY A 59 2.36 -12.73 12.60
N ARG A 60 1.36 -11.95 12.15
CA ARG A 60 0.73 -12.06 10.83
C ARG A 60 1.13 -10.90 9.93
N LEU A 61 1.41 -11.20 8.67
CA LEU A 61 1.63 -10.19 7.64
C LEU A 61 0.29 -9.75 7.05
N LEU A 62 0.06 -8.44 6.97
CA LEU A 62 -1.14 -7.83 6.39
C LEU A 62 -0.72 -6.92 5.23
N THR A 63 -1.49 -6.92 4.15
CA THR A 63 -1.33 -5.93 3.06
C THR A 63 -2.69 -5.63 2.45
N ALA A 64 -2.82 -4.46 1.83
CA ALA A 64 -4.07 -4.02 1.24
C ALA A 64 -4.54 -4.95 0.10
N ASP A 65 -5.85 -5.16 0.03
CA ASP A 65 -6.51 -5.65 -1.18
C ASP A 65 -6.46 -4.57 -2.27
N LEU A 66 -5.88 -4.93 -3.42
CA LEU A 66 -5.67 -4.05 -4.57
C LEU A 66 -6.67 -4.33 -5.70
N SER A 67 -7.81 -4.95 -5.40
CA SER A 67 -8.87 -5.24 -6.38
C SER A 67 -9.58 -3.99 -6.93
N ARG A 68 -9.45 -2.84 -6.26
CA ARG A 68 -10.16 -1.59 -6.58
C ARG A 68 -9.25 -0.47 -7.07
N CYS A 69 -8.02 -0.39 -6.56
CA CYS A 69 -7.05 0.64 -6.89
C CYS A 69 -5.65 0.24 -6.39
N GLY A 70 -4.67 1.12 -6.59
CA GLY A 70 -3.27 0.90 -6.23
C GLY A 70 -2.51 0.09 -7.28
N VAL A 71 -1.24 -0.20 -7.01
CA VAL A 71 -0.33 -0.89 -7.92
C VAL A 71 0.07 -2.24 -7.34
N ALA A 72 -0.12 -3.32 -8.08
CA ALA A 72 0.35 -4.65 -7.70
C ALA A 72 1.86 -4.76 -7.99
N GLY A 73 2.67 -4.19 -7.10
CA GLY A 73 4.12 -4.09 -7.29
C GLY A 73 4.81 -5.45 -7.34
N VAL A 74 5.88 -5.54 -8.13
CA VAL A 74 6.66 -6.78 -8.28
C VAL A 74 7.34 -7.20 -6.97
N MET A 75 7.84 -6.24 -6.18
CA MET A 75 8.43 -6.53 -4.86
C MET A 75 7.37 -7.00 -3.86
N ARG A 76 6.15 -6.42 -3.90
CA ARG A 76 5.02 -6.92 -3.12
C ARG A 76 4.71 -8.38 -3.49
N ALA A 77 4.69 -8.70 -4.79
CA ALA A 77 4.44 -10.07 -5.24
C ALA A 77 5.53 -11.05 -4.73
N GLU A 78 6.80 -10.65 -4.81
CA GLU A 78 7.93 -11.42 -4.27
C GLU A 78 7.79 -11.67 -2.76
N LEU A 79 7.52 -10.62 -1.98
CA LEU A 79 7.33 -10.75 -0.53
C LEU A 79 6.17 -11.68 -0.16
N LEU A 80 5.06 -11.63 -0.92
CA LEU A 80 3.93 -12.53 -0.70
C LEU A 80 4.28 -13.99 -1.02
N ASP A 81 5.08 -14.24 -2.06
CA ASP A 81 5.55 -15.59 -2.38
C ASP A 81 6.52 -16.12 -1.33
N GLN A 82 7.49 -15.30 -0.91
CA GLN A 82 8.42 -15.64 0.17
C GLN A 82 7.69 -15.93 1.49
N ALA A 83 6.71 -15.11 1.86
CA ALA A 83 5.91 -15.33 3.06
C ALA A 83 5.18 -16.68 3.00
N ARG A 84 4.63 -17.05 1.85
CA ARG A 84 4.03 -18.37 1.62
C ARG A 84 5.06 -19.50 1.76
N ASN A 85 6.23 -19.35 1.16
CA ASN A 85 7.30 -20.35 1.19
C ASN A 85 7.85 -20.58 2.62
N LEU A 86 7.84 -19.53 3.44
CA LEU A 86 8.23 -19.57 4.85
C LEU A 86 7.10 -20.03 5.79
N GLY A 87 5.89 -20.25 5.28
CA GLY A 87 4.73 -20.63 6.09
C GLY A 87 4.19 -19.52 6.98
N LEU A 88 4.47 -18.25 6.65
CA LEU A 88 3.92 -17.11 7.36
C LEU A 88 2.43 -16.94 7.06
N ALA A 89 1.65 -16.59 8.08
CA ALA A 89 0.27 -16.20 7.88
C ALA A 89 0.22 -14.85 7.17
N VAL A 90 -0.54 -14.76 6.09
CA VAL A 90 -0.72 -13.53 5.31
C VAL A 90 -2.20 -13.27 5.09
N ASP A 91 -2.67 -12.07 5.42
CA ASP A 91 -4.01 -11.61 5.03
C ASP A 91 -3.90 -10.44 4.05
N ILE A 92 -4.49 -10.64 2.88
CA ILE A 92 -4.78 -9.57 1.92
C ILE A 92 -6.21 -9.13 2.19
N ARG A 93 -6.40 -7.94 2.75
CA ARG A 93 -7.72 -7.44 3.18
C ARG A 93 -7.82 -5.93 3.09
N ASP A 94 -9.02 -5.41 3.34
CA ASP A 94 -9.22 -3.99 3.58
C ASP A 94 -8.48 -3.59 4.87
N LEU A 95 -7.61 -2.59 4.74
CA LEU A 95 -6.89 -1.99 5.85
C LEU A 95 -7.49 -0.61 6.15
N HIS A 96 -7.51 -0.24 7.42
CA HIS A 96 -7.93 1.07 7.90
C HIS A 96 -6.81 1.71 8.71
N LEU A 97 -6.93 3.01 9.01
CA LEU A 97 -5.96 3.71 9.84
C LEU A 97 -5.82 3.07 11.24
N SER A 98 -6.90 2.50 11.78
CA SER A 98 -6.83 1.75 13.03
C SER A 98 -5.96 0.49 12.94
N ASP A 99 -5.89 -0.17 11.78
CA ASP A 99 -4.98 -1.30 11.59
C ASP A 99 -3.52 -0.83 11.58
N LEU A 100 -3.25 0.35 11.00
CA LEU A 100 -1.93 0.97 10.98
C LEU A 100 -1.49 1.38 12.39
N GLU A 101 -2.37 2.03 13.15
CA GLU A 101 -2.10 2.48 14.53
C GLU A 101 -1.87 1.31 15.50
N ALA A 102 -2.53 0.17 15.26
CA ALA A 102 -2.41 -1.03 16.09
C ALA A 102 -1.35 -2.04 15.59
N ALA A 103 -0.66 -1.76 14.48
CA ALA A 103 0.35 -2.65 13.94
C ALA A 103 1.59 -2.69 14.85
N ASP A 104 2.17 -3.88 15.01
CA ASP A 104 3.44 -4.07 15.71
C ASP A 104 4.60 -3.49 14.87
N GLU A 105 4.53 -3.68 13.55
CA GLU A 105 5.51 -3.16 12.60
C GLU A 105 4.84 -2.68 11.32
N VAL A 106 5.46 -1.70 10.67
CA VAL A 106 5.01 -1.14 9.39
C VAL A 106 6.22 -1.04 8.48
N PHE A 107 6.08 -1.51 7.24
CA PHE A 107 7.12 -1.33 6.24
C PHE A 107 6.54 -1.12 4.84
N LEU A 108 7.40 -0.58 3.98
CA LEU A 108 7.09 -0.22 2.61
C LEU A 108 8.04 -0.94 1.68
N CYS A 109 7.56 -1.29 0.48
CA CYS A 109 8.40 -1.93 -0.53
C CYS A 109 8.11 -1.43 -1.93
N ASN A 110 9.14 -1.38 -2.76
CA ASN A 110 9.05 -1.16 -4.20
C ASN A 110 10.22 -1.89 -4.88
N SER A 111 10.40 -1.71 -6.19
CA SER A 111 11.45 -2.37 -6.97
C SER A 111 12.53 -1.40 -7.48
N VAL A 112 12.53 -0.15 -7.01
CA VAL A 112 13.37 0.96 -7.50
C VAL A 112 13.86 1.80 -6.34
#